data_AF-A0A1Q4R4S3-F1
#
_entry.id   AF-A0A1Q4R4S3-F1
#
_cell.length_a   1.000
_cell.length_b   1.000
_cell.length_c   1.000
_cell.angle_alpha   90.00
_cell.angle_beta   90.00
_cell.angle_gamma   90.00
#
_symmetry.space_group_name_H-M   'P 1'
#
loop_
_entity.id
_entity.type
_entity.pdbx_description
1 polymer ?
#
loop_
_entity_poly.entity_id
_entity_poly.type
_entity_poly.pdbx_seq_one_letter_code
_entity_poly.pdbx_strand_id
1 'polypeptide(L)'
;MSSLDEQLQALEQQHRQPTSSSSPSTPDLDDHLAAIAAQFQEKSQQEKTPTIPEQDPIAEMLEALEQDSVTQQLKQSQNNQKICHAIADVIEKKRQTRINTTHNAKAIAAAEKQKQAQQKRIRQKAEQWLQNLDPISNEGMWFYEFAETYESRLDAAMDYLMALE
;
A
#
# COMPACT_ATOMS: atom_id res chain seq x y z
N MET A 1 -46.82 46.75 -9.94
CA MET A 1 -45.58 46.31 -9.29
C MET A 1 -44.69 47.53 -9.20
N SER A 2 -44.64 48.16 -8.02
CA SER A 2 -43.88 49.39 -7.81
C SER A 2 -42.39 49.10 -7.96
N SER A 3 -41.69 49.95 -8.71
CA SER A 3 -40.28 49.77 -9.08
C SER A 3 -39.38 50.04 -7.87
N LEU A 4 -38.26 49.31 -7.75
CA LEU A 4 -37.27 49.45 -6.67
C LEU A 4 -36.75 50.90 -6.51
N ASP A 5 -36.75 51.63 -7.62
CA ASP A 5 -36.35 53.04 -7.72
C ASP A 5 -37.28 53.97 -6.93
N GLU A 6 -38.58 53.66 -6.89
CA GLU A 6 -39.60 54.45 -6.19
C GLU A 6 -39.52 54.26 -4.67
N GLN A 7 -39.06 53.08 -4.21
CA GLN A 7 -38.82 52.80 -2.79
C GLN A 7 -37.57 53.52 -2.27
N LEU A 8 -36.51 53.62 -3.08
CA LEU A 8 -35.30 54.37 -2.74
C LEU A 8 -35.58 55.88 -2.67
N GLN A 9 -36.38 56.40 -3.59
CA GLN A 9 -36.74 57.81 -3.62
C GLN A 9 -37.58 58.24 -2.40
N ALA A 10 -38.42 57.35 -1.87
CA ALA A 10 -39.20 57.61 -0.66
C ALA A 10 -38.32 57.68 0.62
N LEU A 11 -37.31 56.82 0.71
CA LEU A 11 -36.35 56.79 1.82
C LEU A 11 -35.45 58.03 1.86
N GLU A 12 -35.02 58.49 0.69
CA GLU A 12 -34.20 59.71 0.57
C GLU A 12 -35.00 60.96 0.94
N GLN A 13 -36.28 61.04 0.56
CA GLN A 13 -37.15 62.16 0.93
C GLN A 13 -37.45 62.23 2.44
N GLN A 14 -37.47 61.09 3.13
CA GLN A 14 -37.73 61.03 4.57
C GLN A 14 -36.55 61.59 5.40
N HIS A 15 -35.34 61.62 4.84
CA HIS A 15 -34.12 62.05 5.54
C HIS A 15 -33.61 63.44 5.09
N ARG A 16 -34.34 64.14 4.20
CA ARG A 16 -33.91 65.40 3.58
C ARG A 16 -34.67 66.65 4.06
N GLN A 17 -35.21 66.64 5.29
CA GLN A 17 -35.78 67.83 5.93
C GLN A 17 -34.74 68.43 6.91
N PRO A 18 -34.40 69.73 6.81
CA PRO A 18 -33.46 70.38 7.71
C PRO A 18 -34.20 70.85 8.96
N THR A 19 -34.05 70.17 10.10
CA THR A 19 -34.52 70.69 11.38
C THR A 19 -33.41 71.52 12.04
N SER A 20 -33.45 72.83 11.83
CA SER A 20 -32.73 73.80 12.62
C SER A 20 -33.40 74.07 13.97
N SER A 21 -32.55 74.19 15.00
CA SER A 21 -32.72 74.90 16.28
C SER A 21 -33.74 74.41 17.32
N SER A 22 -33.24 73.90 18.46
CA SER A 22 -33.17 74.65 19.73
C SER A 22 -32.72 73.74 20.90
N SER A 23 -31.60 74.08 21.54
CA SER A 23 -31.16 73.51 22.83
C SER A 23 -32.11 73.95 23.96
N PRO A 24 -32.16 73.16 25.04
CA PRO A 24 -31.56 73.69 26.27
C PRO A 24 -30.64 72.67 26.97
N SER A 25 -29.45 73.15 27.31
CA SER A 25 -28.56 72.81 28.42
C SER A 25 -28.63 71.40 29.04
N THR A 26 -27.62 70.58 28.76
CA THR A 26 -27.22 69.43 29.59
C THR A 26 -25.73 69.54 29.95
N PRO A 27 -25.37 69.80 31.21
CA PRO A 27 -23.99 69.70 31.69
C PRO A 27 -23.70 68.24 31.99
N ASP A 28 -23.38 67.45 30.96
CA ASP A 28 -23.00 66.03 31.15
C ASP A 28 -22.20 65.47 29.97
N LEU A 29 -22.37 66.01 28.76
CA LEU A 29 -21.73 65.41 27.57
C LEU A 29 -20.19 65.56 27.55
N ASP A 30 -19.67 66.70 27.98
CA ASP A 30 -18.23 66.94 28.06
C ASP A 30 -17.56 66.09 29.14
N ASP A 31 -18.25 65.84 30.26
CA ASP A 31 -17.77 64.96 31.32
C ASP A 31 -17.78 63.49 30.87
N HIS A 32 -18.80 63.04 30.13
CA HIS A 32 -18.79 61.71 29.50
C HIS A 32 -17.70 61.57 28.43
N LEU A 33 -17.44 62.61 27.64
CA LEU A 33 -16.35 62.63 26.65
C LEU A 33 -14.97 62.56 27.32
N ALA A 34 -14.79 63.33 28.39
CA ALA A 34 -13.58 63.28 29.21
C ALA A 34 -13.41 61.90 29.87
N ALA A 35 -14.50 61.29 30.35
CA ALA A 35 -14.48 59.94 30.93
C ALA A 35 -14.15 58.86 29.89
N ILE A 36 -14.69 58.95 28.66
CA ILE A 36 -14.36 58.02 27.57
C ILE A 36 -12.89 58.20 27.15
N ALA A 37 -12.42 59.44 27.02
CA ALA A 37 -11.03 59.72 26.68
C ALA A 37 -10.07 59.19 27.76
N ALA A 38 -10.39 59.40 29.04
CA ALA A 38 -9.62 58.86 30.17
C ALA A 38 -9.62 57.33 30.18
N GLN A 39 -10.76 56.69 29.90
CA GLN A 39 -10.87 55.23 29.84
C GLN A 39 -10.05 54.63 28.68
N PHE A 40 -9.95 55.32 27.55
CA PHE A 40 -9.06 54.94 26.44
C PHE A 40 -7.58 55.14 26.78
N GLN A 41 -7.25 56.20 27.53
CA GLN A 41 -5.88 56.50 27.93
C GLN A 41 -5.36 55.55 29.03
N GLU A 42 -6.24 55.12 29.95
CA GLU A 42 -5.94 54.06 30.94
C GLU A 42 -5.77 52.69 30.28
N LYS A 43 -6.64 52.33 29.31
CA LYS A 43 -6.46 51.09 28.52
C LYS A 43 -5.16 51.08 27.72
N SER A 44 -4.70 52.23 27.26
CA SER A 44 -3.45 52.36 26.50
C SER A 44 -2.18 52.30 27.37
N GLN A 45 -2.29 52.45 28.69
CA GLN A 45 -1.14 52.42 29.61
C GLN A 45 -0.97 51.08 30.35
N GLN A 46 -1.91 50.14 30.21
CA GLN A 46 -1.85 48.83 30.88
C GLN A 46 -1.33 47.68 30.02
N GLU A 47 -0.97 47.90 28.75
CA GLU A 47 -0.27 46.93 27.92
C GLU A 47 1.18 47.35 27.67
N LYS A 48 2.00 47.28 28.72
CA LYS A 48 3.47 47.21 28.58
C LYS A 48 3.85 45.76 28.23
N THR A 49 4.00 45.52 26.93
CA THR A 49 4.88 44.53 26.24
C THR A 49 4.91 43.06 26.74
N PRO A 50 4.86 42.10 25.81
CA PRO A 50 6.12 41.65 25.23
C PRO A 50 6.19 41.96 23.73
N THR A 51 7.40 42.31 23.28
CA THR A 51 7.85 42.45 21.89
C THR A 51 7.11 41.52 20.92
N ILE A 52 6.27 42.08 20.05
CA ILE A 52 5.76 41.43 18.86
C ILE A 52 6.58 41.99 17.69
N PRO A 53 7.36 41.17 16.95
CA PRO A 53 7.93 41.64 15.70
C PRO A 53 6.78 41.98 14.75
N GLU A 54 6.88 43.12 14.09
CA GLU A 54 6.00 43.57 13.01
C GLU A 54 5.98 42.51 11.90
N GLN A 55 5.14 41.49 12.03
CA GLN A 55 4.91 40.47 11.01
C GLN A 55 3.69 40.90 10.21
N ASP A 56 3.92 41.21 8.95
CA ASP A 56 2.88 41.48 7.96
C ASP A 56 1.97 40.23 7.91
N PRO A 57 0.68 40.32 8.28
CA PRO A 57 -0.19 39.15 8.40
C PRO A 57 -0.38 38.42 7.05
N ILE A 58 -0.14 39.14 5.94
CA ILE A 58 -0.12 38.58 4.59
C ILE A 58 1.16 37.76 4.36
N ALA A 59 2.32 38.19 4.88
CA ALA A 59 3.57 37.46 4.75
C ALA A 59 3.53 36.14 5.54
N GLU A 60 2.96 36.14 6.74
CA GLU A 60 2.78 34.93 7.55
C GLU A 60 1.86 33.90 6.84
N MET A 61 0.77 34.37 6.24
CA MET A 61 -0.13 33.52 5.45
C MET A 61 0.55 32.95 4.20
N LEU A 62 1.41 33.73 3.54
CA LEU A 62 2.17 33.26 2.36
C LEU A 62 3.17 32.17 2.75
N GLU A 63 3.89 32.37 3.86
CA GLU A 63 4.88 31.43 4.38
C GLU A 63 4.24 30.13 4.89
N ALA A 64 3.04 30.22 5.48
CA ALA A 64 2.24 29.05 5.84
C ALA A 64 1.82 28.22 4.61
N LEU A 65 1.39 28.87 3.52
CA LEU A 65 1.06 28.16 2.27
C LEU A 65 2.28 27.48 1.63
N GLU A 66 3.44 28.14 1.67
CA GLU A 66 4.70 27.56 1.18
C GLU A 66 5.11 26.34 2.01
N GLN A 67 5.03 26.42 3.35
CA GLN A 67 5.28 25.27 4.23
C GLN A 67 4.31 24.12 3.98
N ASP A 68 3.02 24.40 3.80
CA ASP A 68 2.02 23.36 3.52
C ASP A 68 2.27 22.67 2.18
N SER A 69 2.64 23.43 1.15
CA SER A 69 3.02 22.88 -0.17
C SER A 69 4.26 21.98 -0.08
N VAL A 70 5.30 22.43 0.62
CA VAL A 70 6.55 21.66 0.82
C VAL A 70 6.30 20.41 1.64
N THR A 71 5.53 20.49 2.73
CA THR A 71 5.20 19.32 3.55
C THR A 71 4.30 18.34 2.81
N GLN A 72 3.39 18.81 1.96
CA GLN A 72 2.57 17.96 1.09
C GLN A 72 3.42 17.24 0.04
N GLN A 73 4.34 17.95 -0.62
CA GLN A 73 5.31 17.33 -1.55
C GLN A 73 6.19 16.30 -0.86
N LEU A 74 6.70 16.58 0.34
CA LEU A 74 7.54 15.66 1.10
C LEU A 74 6.77 14.39 1.47
N LYS A 75 5.53 14.52 1.94
CA LYS A 75 4.64 13.38 2.20
C LYS A 75 4.37 12.56 0.93
N GLN A 76 4.16 13.22 -0.20
CA GLN A 76 3.94 12.55 -1.48
C GLN A 76 5.20 11.81 -1.95
N SER A 77 6.38 12.42 -1.82
CA SER A 77 7.66 11.79 -2.14
C SER A 77 7.92 10.56 -1.26
N GLN A 78 7.66 10.66 0.05
CA GLN A 78 7.76 9.51 0.96
C GLN A 78 6.78 8.39 0.60
N ASN A 79 5.55 8.72 0.20
CA ASN A 79 4.58 7.73 -0.27
C ASN A 79 5.05 7.06 -1.56
N ASN A 80 5.56 7.84 -2.52
CA ASN A 80 6.11 7.31 -3.77
C ASN A 80 7.30 6.38 -3.49
N GLN A 81 8.17 6.73 -2.54
CA GLN A 81 9.28 5.87 -2.12
C GLN A 81 8.78 4.54 -1.55
N LYS A 82 7.77 4.57 -0.66
CA LYS A 82 7.14 3.35 -0.12
C LYS A 82 6.54 2.48 -1.23
N ILE A 83 5.88 3.10 -2.21
CA ILE A 83 5.31 2.40 -3.37
C ILE A 83 6.42 1.75 -4.20
N CYS A 84 7.51 2.46 -4.49
CA CYS A 84 8.66 1.91 -5.21
C CYS A 84 9.26 0.69 -4.50
N HIS A 85 9.43 0.75 -3.18
CA HIS A 85 9.91 -0.39 -2.40
C HIS A 85 8.92 -1.56 -2.43
N ALA A 86 7.63 -1.32 -2.24
CA ALA A 86 6.61 -2.37 -2.30
C ALA A 86 6.57 -3.04 -3.68
N ILE A 87 6.73 -2.28 -4.77
CA ILE A 87 6.82 -2.82 -6.13
C ILE A 87 8.05 -3.71 -6.29
N ALA A 88 9.21 -3.27 -5.77
CA ALA A 88 10.44 -4.07 -5.82
C ALA A 88 10.28 -5.41 -5.08
N ASP A 89 9.66 -5.40 -3.89
CA ASP A 89 9.40 -6.60 -3.11
C ASP A 89 8.47 -7.58 -3.83
N VAL A 90 7.42 -7.08 -4.47
CA VAL A 90 6.49 -7.90 -5.27
C VAL A 90 7.19 -8.54 -6.46
N ILE A 91 8.04 -7.78 -7.17
CA ILE A 91 8.82 -8.29 -8.29
C ILE A 91 9.75 -9.41 -7.83
N GLU A 92 10.49 -9.20 -6.74
CA GLU A 92 11.44 -10.19 -6.24
C GLU A 92 10.73 -11.46 -5.73
N LYS A 93 9.62 -11.31 -5.00
CA LYS A 93 8.81 -12.45 -4.56
C LYS A 93 8.27 -13.27 -5.73
N LYS A 94 7.82 -12.60 -6.81
CA LYS A 94 7.34 -13.27 -8.02
C LYS A 94 8.48 -13.98 -8.76
N ARG A 95 9.68 -13.38 -8.79
CA ARG A 95 10.89 -13.99 -9.36
C ARG A 95 11.28 -15.25 -8.60
N GLN A 96 11.34 -15.18 -7.27
CA GLN A 96 11.66 -16.32 -6.43
C GLN A 96 10.65 -17.46 -6.57
N THR A 97 9.35 -17.13 -6.61
CA THR A 97 8.29 -18.13 -6.78
C THR A 97 8.41 -18.84 -8.13
N ARG A 98 8.71 -18.11 -9.21
CA ARG A 98 8.97 -18.69 -10.54
C ARG A 98 10.17 -19.62 -10.53
N ILE A 99 11.29 -19.19 -9.96
CA ILE A 99 12.52 -20.00 -9.87
C ILE A 99 12.25 -21.29 -9.09
N ASN A 100 11.59 -21.20 -7.93
CA ASN A 100 11.26 -22.36 -7.12
C ASN A 100 10.33 -23.34 -7.86
N THR A 101 9.32 -22.82 -8.56
CA THR A 101 8.36 -23.64 -9.34
C THR A 101 9.05 -24.34 -10.51
N THR A 102 9.89 -23.62 -11.27
CA THR A 102 10.59 -24.21 -12.42
C THR A 102 11.66 -25.21 -12.00
N HIS A 103 12.37 -24.96 -10.89
CA HIS A 103 13.34 -25.89 -10.35
C HIS A 103 12.68 -27.18 -9.88
N ASN A 104 11.55 -27.07 -9.16
CA ASN A 104 10.78 -28.22 -8.71
C ASN A 104 10.25 -29.04 -9.91
N ALA A 105 9.63 -28.38 -10.89
CA ALA A 105 9.14 -29.05 -12.10
C ALA A 105 10.26 -29.76 -12.89
N LYS A 106 11.43 -29.13 -13.02
CA LYS A 106 12.60 -29.73 -13.69
C LYS A 106 13.15 -30.92 -12.90
N ALA A 107 13.21 -30.83 -11.57
CA ALA A 107 13.65 -31.92 -10.71
C ALA A 107 12.70 -33.13 -10.81
N ILE A 108 11.38 -32.90 -10.76
CA ILE A 108 10.38 -33.95 -10.94
C ILE A 108 10.53 -34.62 -12.31
N ALA A 109 10.64 -33.84 -13.39
CA ALA A 109 10.79 -34.39 -14.73
C ALA A 109 12.09 -35.19 -14.90
N ALA A 110 13.18 -34.75 -14.27
CA ALA A 110 14.46 -35.48 -14.29
C ALA A 110 14.36 -36.80 -13.51
N ALA A 111 13.74 -36.79 -12.33
CA ALA A 111 13.53 -37.99 -11.51
C ALA A 111 12.66 -39.02 -12.24
N GLU A 112 11.56 -38.58 -12.88
CA GLU A 112 10.68 -39.45 -13.66
C GLU A 112 11.43 -40.08 -14.85
N LYS A 113 12.22 -39.27 -15.58
CA LYS A 113 13.04 -39.78 -16.69
C LYS A 113 14.08 -40.81 -16.20
N GLN A 114 14.69 -40.58 -15.04
CA GLN A 114 15.65 -41.51 -14.44
C GLN A 114 14.98 -42.82 -14.04
N LYS A 115 13.81 -42.75 -13.40
CA LYS A 115 13.02 -43.93 -13.03
C LYS A 115 12.65 -44.77 -14.25
N GLN A 116 12.18 -44.13 -15.32
CA GLN A 116 11.87 -44.82 -16.57
C GLN A 116 13.10 -45.45 -17.23
N ALA A 117 14.25 -44.78 -17.19
CA ALA A 117 15.50 -45.34 -17.71
C ALA A 117 15.97 -46.54 -16.90
N GLN A 118 15.86 -46.48 -15.57
CA GLN A 118 16.18 -47.59 -14.67
C GLN A 118 15.24 -48.78 -14.93
N GLN A 119 13.93 -48.53 -15.02
CA GLN A 119 12.95 -49.58 -15.30
C GLN A 119 13.21 -50.27 -16.65
N LYS A 120 13.55 -49.51 -17.69
CA LYS A 120 13.94 -50.07 -19.00
C LYS A 120 15.21 -50.92 -18.91
N ARG A 121 16.22 -50.46 -18.17
CA ARG A 121 17.46 -51.22 -17.95
C ARG A 121 17.19 -52.53 -17.22
N ILE A 122 16.41 -52.48 -16.13
CA ILE A 122 16.06 -53.67 -15.35
C ILE A 122 15.24 -54.64 -16.20
N ARG A 123 14.26 -54.15 -16.97
CA ARG A 123 13.51 -54.99 -17.92
C ARG A 123 14.43 -55.71 -18.90
N GLN A 124 15.38 -55.01 -19.53
CA GLN A 124 16.31 -55.62 -20.48
C GLN A 124 17.21 -56.68 -19.80
N LYS A 125 17.69 -56.40 -18.59
CA LYS A 125 18.45 -57.39 -17.81
C LYS A 125 17.60 -58.61 -17.46
N ALA A 126 16.35 -58.40 -17.06
CA ALA A 126 15.41 -59.47 -16.73
C ALA A 126 15.10 -60.35 -17.95
N GLU A 127 14.87 -59.75 -19.12
CA GLU A 127 14.67 -60.48 -20.37
C GLU A 127 15.90 -61.34 -20.73
N GLN A 128 17.10 -60.78 -20.62
CA GLN A 128 18.35 -61.51 -20.89
C GLN A 128 18.60 -62.62 -19.86
N TRP A 129 18.35 -62.34 -18.58
CA TRP A 129 18.52 -63.32 -17.51
C TRP A 129 17.55 -64.49 -17.70
N LEU A 130 16.28 -64.23 -18.00
CA LEU A 130 15.28 -65.27 -18.31
C LEU A 130 15.65 -66.11 -19.53
N GLN A 131 16.22 -65.50 -20.57
CA GLN A 131 16.67 -66.25 -21.75
C GLN A 131 17.85 -67.19 -21.44
N ASN A 132 18.70 -66.80 -20.50
CA ASN A 132 19.87 -67.58 -20.09
C ASN A 132 19.58 -68.52 -18.92
N LEU A 133 18.42 -68.38 -18.27
CA LEU A 133 18.04 -69.18 -17.10
C LEU A 133 17.77 -70.63 -17.53
N ASP A 134 18.58 -71.54 -16.99
CA ASP A 134 18.39 -72.97 -17.22
C ASP A 134 17.20 -73.50 -16.39
N PRO A 135 16.11 -73.99 -17.03
CA PRO A 135 14.90 -74.41 -16.32
C PRO A 135 15.10 -75.59 -15.36
N ILE A 136 16.10 -76.45 -15.61
CA ILE A 136 16.37 -77.63 -14.78
C ILE A 136 17.41 -77.36 -13.68
N SER A 137 17.99 -76.16 -13.66
CA SER A 137 18.88 -75.75 -12.58
C SER A 137 18.11 -75.49 -11.28
N ASN A 138 18.80 -75.55 -10.14
CA ASN A 138 18.20 -75.24 -8.84
C ASN A 138 17.63 -73.81 -8.81
N GLU A 139 18.32 -72.84 -9.43
CA GLU A 139 17.87 -71.45 -9.53
C GLU A 139 16.67 -71.33 -10.47
N GLY A 140 16.68 -72.04 -11.59
CA GLY A 140 15.54 -72.09 -12.51
C GLY A 140 14.28 -72.60 -11.82
N MET A 141 14.35 -73.77 -11.19
CA MET A 141 13.21 -74.40 -10.50
C MET A 141 12.66 -73.50 -9.39
N TRP A 142 13.54 -72.95 -8.54
CA TRP A 142 13.13 -72.02 -7.50
C TRP A 142 12.49 -70.74 -8.07
N PHE A 143 13.07 -70.18 -9.14
CA PHE A 143 12.51 -68.99 -9.78
C PHE A 143 11.13 -69.25 -10.39
N TYR A 144 10.90 -70.44 -10.96
CA TYR A 144 9.58 -70.82 -11.47
C TYR A 144 8.52 -70.83 -10.38
N GLU A 145 8.81 -71.42 -9.22
CA GLU A 145 7.92 -71.38 -8.06
C GLU A 145 7.69 -69.94 -7.57
N PHE A 146 8.76 -69.15 -7.49
CA PHE A 146 8.68 -67.73 -7.12
C PHE A 146 7.81 -66.92 -8.09
N ALA A 147 7.88 -67.19 -9.39
CA ALA A 147 7.15 -66.46 -10.41
C ALA A 147 5.64 -66.81 -10.46
N GLU A 148 5.18 -67.87 -9.80
CA GLU A 148 3.76 -68.25 -9.80
C GLU A 148 2.86 -67.20 -9.14
N THR A 149 3.40 -66.40 -8.20
CA THR A 149 2.66 -65.33 -7.53
C THR A 149 2.55 -64.05 -8.35
N TYR A 150 3.22 -63.98 -9.49
CA TYR A 150 3.31 -62.81 -10.35
C TYR A 150 2.43 -62.95 -11.60
N GLU A 151 1.99 -61.82 -12.16
CA GLU A 151 1.24 -61.80 -13.41
C GLU A 151 2.08 -62.30 -14.60
N SER A 152 3.39 -62.10 -14.55
CA SER A 152 4.32 -62.62 -15.55
C SER A 152 5.67 -63.00 -14.95
N ARG A 153 6.35 -63.98 -15.58
CA ARG A 153 7.74 -64.33 -15.27
C ARG A 153 8.70 -63.15 -15.45
N LEU A 154 8.38 -62.24 -16.36
CA LEU A 154 9.20 -61.05 -16.56
C LEU A 154 9.12 -60.11 -15.35
N ASP A 155 7.93 -59.94 -14.75
CA ASP A 155 7.76 -59.10 -13.57
C ASP A 155 8.46 -59.69 -12.36
N ALA A 156 8.33 -61.01 -12.15
CA ALA A 156 9.11 -61.72 -11.14
C ALA A 156 10.62 -61.55 -11.33
N ALA A 157 11.12 -61.67 -12.57
CA ALA A 157 12.54 -61.50 -12.86
C ALA A 157 13.02 -60.06 -12.64
N MET A 158 12.18 -59.06 -12.95
CA MET A 158 12.50 -57.66 -12.64
C MET A 158 12.61 -57.43 -11.13
N ASP A 159 11.69 -57.96 -10.33
CA ASP A 159 11.71 -57.85 -8.87
C ASP A 159 12.91 -58.58 -8.25
N TYR A 160 13.18 -59.81 -8.70
CA TYR A 160 14.34 -60.59 -8.26
C TYR A 160 15.66 -59.85 -8.52
N LEU A 161 15.84 -59.33 -9.75
CA LEU A 161 17.04 -58.58 -10.09
C LEU A 161 17.14 -57.23 -9.36
N MET A 162 16.01 -56.59 -9.05
CA MET A 162 15.99 -55.36 -8.27
C MET A 162 16.37 -55.61 -6.80
N ALA A 163 16.04 -56.78 -6.25
CA ALA A 163 16.42 -57.18 -4.90
C ALA A 163 17.90 -57.57 -4.77
N LEU A 164 18.58 -57.84 -5.89
CA LEU A 164 20.00 -58.19 -5.95
C LEU A 164 20.94 -56.99 -6.18
N GLU A 165 20.42 -55.84 -6.64
CA GLU A 165 21.19 -54.58 -6.80
C GLU A 165 21.25 -53.77 -5.48
#